data_AF-A0A924QXI1-F1
#
_entry.id   AF-A0A924QXI1-F1
#
_cell.length_a   1.000
_cell.length_b   1.000
_cell.length_c   1.000
_cell.angle_alpha   90.00
_cell.angle_beta   90.00
_cell.angle_gamma   90.00
#
_symmetry.space_group_name_H-M   'P 1'
#
loop_
_entity.id
_entity.type
_entity.pdbx_description
1 polymer ?
#
loop_
_entity_poly.entity_id
_entity_poly.type
_entity_poly.pdbx_seq_one_letter_code
_entity_poly.pdbx_strand_id
1 'polypeptide(L)'
;ITYWKTGHGNTDLADGILLCRRHHLMVHHNQWEIVRIGATYWVRAPKDVDPTQTLRELTSKSPPIADLKTAARERQKNHRT
;
A
#
# COMPACT_ATOMS: atom_id res chain seq x y z
N ILE A 1 -0.80 -9.62 -3.43
CA ILE A 1 -2.07 -9.67 -2.64
C ILE A 1 -2.95 -10.78 -3.17
N THR A 2 -3.54 -11.58 -2.28
CA THR A 2 -4.55 -12.57 -2.65
C THR A 2 -5.85 -11.84 -2.95
N TYR A 3 -6.27 -11.82 -4.23
CA TYR A 3 -7.53 -11.20 -4.62
C TYR A 3 -8.69 -11.98 -3.99
N TRP A 4 -9.56 -11.27 -3.26
CA TRP A 4 -10.72 -11.82 -2.55
C TRP A 4 -11.64 -12.71 -3.42
N LYS A 5 -11.65 -12.47 -4.74
CA LYS A 5 -12.54 -13.17 -5.67
C LYS A 5 -12.03 -14.55 -6.13
N THR A 6 -10.76 -14.91 -5.92
CA THR A 6 -10.16 -16.09 -6.58
C THR A 6 -9.29 -16.98 -5.70
N GLY A 7 -9.10 -16.67 -4.42
CA GLY A 7 -8.27 -17.50 -3.57
C GLY A 7 -8.74 -17.47 -2.13
N HIS A 8 -8.53 -18.57 -1.43
CA HIS A 8 -8.81 -18.82 -0.02
C HIS A 8 -7.96 -17.93 0.92
N GLY A 9 -7.80 -16.65 0.59
CA GLY A 9 -7.09 -15.66 1.38
C GLY A 9 -7.92 -15.27 2.58
N ASN A 10 -7.33 -15.38 3.76
CA ASN A 10 -7.96 -14.94 5.00
C ASN A 10 -8.27 -13.44 4.87
N THR A 11 -9.49 -13.01 5.20
CA THR A 11 -9.85 -11.59 5.22
C THR A 11 -9.30 -10.99 6.52
N ASP A 12 -7.99 -10.73 6.55
CA ASP A 12 -7.34 -10.09 7.69
C ASP A 12 -7.52 -8.57 7.59
N LEU A 13 -7.99 -7.93 8.66
CA LEU A 13 -8.05 -6.47 8.77
C LEU A 13 -6.66 -5.85 8.63
N ALA A 14 -5.60 -6.58 8.99
CA ALA A 14 -4.22 -6.16 8.79
C ALA A 14 -3.83 -6.01 7.31
N ASP A 15 -4.61 -6.57 6.38
CA ASP A 15 -4.44 -6.43 4.93
C ASP A 15 -5.48 -5.50 4.30
N GLY A 16 -6.37 -4.92 5.11
CA GLY A 16 -7.35 -3.92 4.71
C GLY A 16 -6.69 -2.56 4.43
N ILE A 17 -6.89 -2.03 3.21
CA ILE A 17 -6.43 -0.69 2.83
C ILE A 17 -7.59 0.17 2.30
N LEU A 18 -7.67 1.41 2.78
CA LEU A 18 -8.60 2.40 2.26
C LEU A 18 -7.97 3.13 1.08
N LEU A 19 -8.67 3.11 -0.06
CA LEU A 19 -8.28 3.88 -1.25
C LEU A 19 -9.36 4.93 -1.54
N CYS A 20 -9.06 5.87 -2.43
CA CYS A 20 -10.09 6.72 -3.01
C CYS A 20 -10.69 6.04 -4.25
N ARG A 21 -11.89 6.48 -4.68
CA ARG A 21 -12.61 5.91 -5.83
C ARG A 21 -11.72 5.65 -7.05
N ARG A 22 -10.87 6.62 -7.43
CA ARG A 22 -9.96 6.47 -8.58
C ARG A 22 -8.98 5.32 -8.42
N HIS A 23 -8.35 5.20 -7.25
CA HIS A 23 -7.40 4.13 -6.97
C HIS A 23 -8.09 2.78 -6.74
N HIS A 24 -9.32 2.78 -6.20
CA HIS A 24 -10.13 1.56 -6.12
C HIS A 24 -10.39 0.97 -7.50
N LEU A 25 -10.85 1.79 -8.45
CA LEU A 25 -11.13 1.32 -9.82
C LEU A 25 -9.87 0.86 -10.54
N MET A 26 -8.74 1.54 -10.32
CA MET A 26 -7.46 1.15 -10.89
C MET A 26 -7.04 -0.26 -10.46
N VAL A 27 -7.20 -0.60 -9.17
CA VAL A 27 -6.89 -1.94 -8.66
C VAL A 27 -7.92 -2.99 -9.15
N HIS A 28 -9.20 -2.62 -9.24
CA HIS A 28 -10.23 -3.56 -9.67
C HIS A 28 -10.21 -3.90 -11.17
N HIS A 29 -9.96 -2.92 -12.03
CA HIS A 29 -10.17 -3.09 -13.48
C HIS A 29 -8.87 -3.12 -14.28
N ASN A 30 -7.81 -2.46 -13.80
CA ASN A 30 -6.62 -2.23 -14.60
C ASN A 30 -5.44 -3.12 -14.17
N GLN A 31 -5.72 -4.22 -13.45
CA GLN A 31 -4.72 -5.21 -13.03
C GLN A 31 -3.56 -4.64 -12.18
N TRP A 32 -3.80 -3.51 -11.51
CA TRP A 32 -2.86 -3.00 -10.51
C TRP A 32 -2.94 -3.86 -9.26
N GLU A 33 -1.78 -4.17 -8.69
CA GLU A 33 -1.65 -5.01 -7.50
C GLU A 33 -1.14 -4.17 -6.32
N ILE A 34 -1.76 -4.32 -5.15
CA ILE A 34 -1.18 -3.82 -3.90
C ILE A 34 -0.36 -4.95 -3.26
N VAL A 35 0.76 -4.64 -2.63
CA VAL A 35 1.61 -5.62 -1.94
C VAL A 35 1.94 -5.09 -0.56
N ARG A 36 1.76 -5.90 0.48
CA ARG A 36 2.15 -5.55 1.84
C ARG A 36 3.47 -6.23 2.17
N ILE A 37 4.46 -5.45 2.63
CA ILE A 37 5.75 -5.94 3.11
C ILE A 37 5.96 -5.34 4.50
N GLY A 38 5.79 -6.16 5.54
CA GLY A 38 5.77 -5.71 6.93
C GLY A 38 4.62 -4.74 7.22
N ALA A 39 4.94 -3.54 7.70
CA ALA A 39 3.97 -2.47 7.95
C ALA A 39 3.77 -1.52 6.74
N THR A 40 4.44 -1.79 5.62
CA THR A 40 4.45 -0.90 4.45
C THR A 40 3.65 -1.50 3.32
N TYR A 41 2.84 -0.65 2.68
CA TYR A 41 2.08 -1.00 1.50
C TYR A 41 2.76 -0.44 0.25
N TRP A 42 2.74 -1.23 -0.81
CA TRP A 42 3.33 -0.96 -2.10
C TRP A 42 2.29 -1.16 -3.18
N VAL A 43 2.48 -0.50 -4.32
CA VAL A 43 1.70 -0.72 -5.53
C VAL A 43 2.61 -1.17 -6.65
N ARG A 44 2.13 -2.16 -7.42
CA ARG A 44 2.75 -2.71 -8.61
C ARG A 44 1.83 -2.46 -9.80
N ALA A 45 2.40 -1.90 -10.86
CA ALA A 45 1.71 -1.71 -12.12
C ALA A 45 1.69 -3.02 -12.95
N PRO A 46 0.73 -3.17 -13.86
CA PRO A 46 0.75 -4.27 -14.84
C PRO A 46 1.91 -4.08 -15.84
N LYS A 47 2.32 -5.17 -16.50
CA LYS A 47 3.54 -5.22 -17.33
C LYS A 47 3.49 -4.31 -18.56
N ASP A 48 2.31 -4.01 -19.07
CA ASP A 48 2.08 -3.08 -20.17
C ASP A 48 2.33 -1.62 -19.77
N VAL A 49 2.13 -1.28 -18.49
CA VAL A 49 2.41 0.05 -17.92
C VAL A 49 3.86 0.16 -17.42
N ASP A 50 4.34 -0.88 -16.74
CA ASP A 50 5.72 -0.97 -16.27
C ASP A 50 6.25 -2.41 -16.48
N PRO A 51 7.06 -2.65 -17.52
CA PRO A 51 7.62 -3.96 -17.81
C PRO A 51 8.45 -4.54 -16.66
N THR A 52 9.06 -3.67 -15.85
CA THR A 52 9.88 -4.07 -14.70
C THR A 52 9.04 -4.36 -13.46
N GLN A 53 7.75 -4.00 -13.47
CA GLN A 53 6.82 -4.14 -12.35
C GLN A 53 7.41 -3.60 -11.03
N THR A 54 8.00 -2.42 -11.10
CA THR A 54 8.67 -1.78 -9.96
C THR A 54 7.66 -1.50 -8.85
N LEU A 55 8.02 -1.87 -7.62
CA LEU A 55 7.22 -1.58 -6.42
C LEU A 55 7.35 -0.11 -6.03
N ARG A 56 6.22 0.57 -5.88
CA ARG A 56 6.15 1.98 -5.46
C ARG A 56 5.43 2.07 -4.12
N GLU A 57 6.04 2.71 -3.13
CA GLU A 57 5.44 2.81 -1.79
C GLU A 57 4.13 3.62 -1.83
N LEU A 58 3.09 3.11 -1.17
CA LEU A 58 1.83 3.81 -0.95
C LEU A 58 1.94 4.73 0.26
N THR A 59 1.98 6.03 -0.01
CA THR A 59 1.92 7.06 1.02
C THR A 59 0.47 7.47 1.28
N SER A 60 0.11 7.59 2.56
CA SER A 60 -1.21 8.11 2.94
C SER A 60 -1.33 9.56 2.47
N LYS A 61 -2.51 9.93 1.97
CA LYS A 61 -2.86 11.31 1.61
C LYS A 61 -3.57 12.05 2.75
N SER A 62 -3.84 11.39 3.87
CA SER A 62 -4.45 12.00 5.05
C SER A 62 -3.40 12.85 5.79
N PRO A 63 -3.62 14.17 5.98
CA PRO A 63 -2.66 15.04 6.68
C PRO A 63 -2.34 14.55 8.10
N PRO A 64 -3.33 14.17 8.94
CA PRO A 64 -3.04 13.59 10.27
C PRO A 64 -2.12 12.36 10.23
N ILE A 65 -2.28 11.50 9.22
CA ILE A 65 -1.41 10.33 9.07
C ILE A 65 0.01 10.73 8.65
N ALA A 66 0.15 11.77 7.82
CA ALA A 66 1.46 12.29 7.43
C ALA A 66 2.22 12.85 8.65
N ASP A 67 1.54 13.64 9.49
CA ASP A 67 2.13 14.22 10.70
C ASP A 67 2.55 13.14 11.71
N LEU A 68 1.69 12.14 11.93
CA LEU A 68 2.03 10.99 12.79
C LEU A 68 3.25 10.22 12.27
N LYS A 69 3.38 10.04 10.95
CA LYS A 69 4.55 9.38 10.35
C LYS A 69 5.82 10.22 10.52
N THR A 70 5.73 11.54 10.40
CA THR A 70 6.87 12.45 10.63
C THR A 70 7.35 12.38 12.09
N ALA A 71 6.43 12.53 13.04
CA ALA A 71 6.75 12.46 14.47
C ALA A 71 7.33 11.09 14.88
N ALA A 72 6.81 9.99 14.33
CA ALA A 72 7.35 8.65 14.59
C ALA A 72 8.79 8.49 14.08
N ARG A 73 9.11 9.04 12.89
CA ARG A 73 10.47 9.02 12.32
C ARG A 73 11.45 9.83 13.16
N GLU A 74 11.04 10.97 13.70
CA GLU A 74 11.87 11.79 14.58
C GLU A 74 12.17 11.07 15.90
N ARG A 75 11.16 10.45 16.53
CA ARG A 75 11.35 9.65 17.75
C ARG A 75 12.33 8.49 17.56
N GLN A 76 12.28 7.80 16.42
CA GLN A 76 13.19 6.70 16.11
C GLN A 76 14.65 7.14 15.94
N LYS A 77 14.88 8.34 15.37
CA LYS A 77 16.23 8.92 15.26
C LYS A 77 16.80 9.22 16.65
N ASN A 78 15.99 9.84 17.50
CA ASN A 78 16.43 10.27 18.83
C ASN A 78 16.68 9.10 19.79
N HIS A 79 15.98 7.97 19.65
CA HIS A 79 16.20 6.77 20.47
C HIS A 79 17.45 5.96 20.06
N ARG A 80 18.05 6.27 18.90
CA ARG A 80 19.22 5.56 18.35
C ARG A 80 20.53 6.32 18.58
N THR A 81 20.49 7.39 19.39
CA THR A 81 21.61 8.27 19.79
C THR A 81 21.74 8.20 21.30
#